data_AF-A0A661E1M7-F1
#
_entry.id   AF-A0A661E1M7-F1
#
_cell.length_a   1.000
_cell.length_b   1.000
_cell.length_c   1.000
_cell.angle_alpha   90.00
_cell.angle_beta   90.00
_cell.angle_gamma   90.00
#
_symmetry.space_group_name_H-M   'P 1'
#
loop_
_entity.id
_entity.type
_entity.pdbx_description
1 polymer ?
#
loop_
_entity_poly.entity_id
_entity_poly.type
_entity_poly.pdbx_seq_one_letter_code
_entity_poly.pdbx_strand_id
1 'polypeptide(L)' 'PLGATGVIILGTALEELERTGKSTALASLCVGGGMATATIIERV' A
#
# COMPACT_ATOMS: atom_id res chain seq x y z
N PRO A 1 0.38 11.61 8.76
CA PRO A 1 -0.85 12.41 8.50
C PRO A 1 -1.99 11.51 7.98
N LEU A 2 -3.13 11.47 8.68
CA LEU A 2 -4.19 10.48 8.46
C LEU A 2 -4.63 10.32 7.00
N GLY A 3 -4.81 11.42 6.25
CA GLY A 3 -5.20 11.38 4.84
C GLY A 3 -4.06 11.02 3.86
N ALA A 4 -2.80 11.16 4.27
CA ALA A 4 -1.63 10.85 3.43
C ALA A 4 -1.03 9.46 3.72
N THR A 5 -1.41 8.81 4.82
CA THR A 5 -0.85 7.52 5.23
C THR A 5 -0.99 6.45 4.13
N GLY A 6 -2.13 6.43 3.43
CA GLY A 6 -2.37 5.47 2.34
C GLY A 6 -1.35 5.60 1.20
N VAL A 7 -1.07 6.83 0.74
CA VAL A 7 -0.11 7.04 -0.35
C VAL A 7 1.33 6.80 0.10
N ILE A 8 1.65 7.10 1.36
CA ILE A 8 2.97 6.79 1.95
C ILE A 8 3.19 5.27 1.95
N ILE A 9 2.21 4.47 2.41
CA ILE A 9 2.30 3.01 2.42
C ILE A 9 2.43 2.45 1.00
N LEU A 10 1.64 2.97 0.04
CA LEU A 10 1.74 2.55 -1.36
C LEU A 10 3.11 2.85 -1.96
N GLY A 11 3.68 4.04 -1.68
CA GLY A 11 5.04 4.40 -2.11
C GLY A 11 6.11 3.47 -1.53
N THR A 12 6.01 3.16 -0.23
CA THR A 12 6.91 2.19 0.42
C THR A 12 6.76 0.79 -0.17
N ALA A 13 5.52 0.34 -0.45
CA ALA A 13 5.28 -0.96 -1.06
C ALA A 13 5.89 -1.05 -2.47
N LEU A 14 5.78 0.01 -3.28
CA LEU A 14 6.39 0.07 -4.60
C LEU A 14 7.92 -0.02 -4.53
N GLU A 15 8.55 0.77 -3.64
CA GLU A 15 9.99 0.73 -3.45
C GLU A 15 10.47 -0.66 -2.98
N GLU A 16 9.70 -1.33 -2.13
CA GLU A 16 9.99 -2.70 -1.71
C GLU A 16 9.83 -3.73 -2.84
N LEU A 17 8.85 -3.55 -3.73
CA LEU A 17 8.73 -4.39 -4.94
C LEU A 17 9.92 -4.22 -5.87
N GLU A 18 10.41 -3.00 -6.06
CA GLU A 18 11.63 -2.71 -6.85
C GLU A 18 12.86 -3.33 -6.19
N ARG A 19 13.07 -3.08 -4.89
CA ARG A 19 14.22 -3.57 -4.12
C ARG A 19 14.31 -5.09 -4.07
N THR A 20 13.17 -5.78 -4.01
CA THR A 20 13.11 -7.24 -3.88
C THR A 20 12.84 -7.98 -5.19
N GLY A 21 12.67 -7.26 -6.31
CA GLY A 21 12.38 -7.88 -7.61
C GLY A 21 11.01 -8.56 -7.67
N LYS A 22 10.08 -8.24 -6.78
CA LYS A 22 8.72 -8.82 -6.74
C LYS A 22 7.76 -8.04 -7.63
N SER A 23 6.67 -8.67 -8.06
CA SER A 23 5.70 -8.09 -9.00
C SER A 23 4.47 -7.50 -8.33
N THR A 24 3.98 -8.09 -7.24
CA THR A 24 2.65 -7.74 -6.68
C THR A 24 2.72 -7.43 -5.20
N ALA A 25 2.04 -6.37 -4.77
CA ALA A 25 1.87 -6.03 -3.36
C ALA A 25 0.39 -5.80 -3.02
N LEU A 26 0.03 -6.09 -1.77
CA LEU A 26 -1.25 -5.76 -1.15
C LEU A 26 -1.00 -4.75 -0.03
N ALA A 27 -1.58 -3.56 -0.14
CA ALA A 27 -1.63 -2.57 0.92
C ALA A 27 -3.02 -2.55 1.56
N SER A 28 -3.09 -2.54 2.88
CA SER A 28 -4.35 -2.50 3.63
C SER A 28 -4.27 -1.48 4.77
N LEU A 29 -5.40 -0.82 5.06
CA LEU A 29 -5.51 0.17 6.13
C LEU A 29 -6.86 0.07 6.83
N CYS A 30 -6.84 0.10 8.16
CA CYS A 30 -8.06 0.28 8.94
C CYS A 30 -8.53 1.74 8.88
N VAL A 31 -9.84 1.94 8.99
CA VAL A 31 -10.48 3.25 9.04
C VAL A 31 -11.44 3.27 10.24
N GLY A 32 -11.60 4.44 10.86
CA GLY A 32 -12.58 4.63 11.94
C GLY A 32 -13.99 4.19 11.52
N GLY A 33 -14.78 3.68 12.47
CA GLY A 33 -16.13 3.17 12.20
C GLY A 33 -16.19 1.71 11.74
N GLY A 34 -15.12 0.94 11.95
CA GLY A 34 -15.09 -0.50 11.64
C GLY A 34 -14.91 -0.82 10.14
N MET A 35 -14.34 0.11 9.38
CA MET A 35 -14.09 -0.04 7.95
C MET A 35 -12.62 -0.36 7.66
N ALA A 36 -12.34 -0.86 6.46
CA ALA A 36 -11.00 -1.06 5.96
C ALA A 36 -10.94 -0.86 4.45
N THR A 37 -9.77 -0.52 3.94
CA THR A 37 -9.47 -0.45 2.50
C THR A 37 -8.34 -1.40 2.18
N ALA A 38 -8.41 -2.07 1.02
CA ALA A 38 -7.35 -2.89 0.49
C ALA A 38 -7.08 -2.53 -0.98
N THR A 39 -5.81 -2.43 -1.35
CA THR A 39 -5.38 -2.08 -2.71
C THR A 39 -4.26 -3.02 -3.14
N ILE A 40 -4.43 -3.62 -4.31
CA ILE A 40 -3.39 -4.44 -4.95
C ILE A 40 -2.71 -3.59 -6.01
N ILE A 41 -1.38 -3.62 -6.04
CA ILE A 41 -0.56 -2.98 -7.07
C ILE A 41 0.31 -4.04 -7.74
N GLU A 42 0.51 -3.87 -9.05
CA GLU A 42 1.44 -4.64 -9.85
C GLU A 42 2.53 -3.70 -10.39
N ARG A 43 3.79 -4.11 -10.26
CA ARG A 43 4.95 -3.38 -10.78
C ARG A 43 5.19 -3.80 -12.23
N VAL A 44 5.20 -2.82 -13.13
CA VAL A 44 5.51 -2.96 -14.57
C VAL A 44 6.96 -2.69 -14.88
#